data_AF-A0A9Q4BWQ8-F1
#
_entry.id   AF-A0A9Q4BWQ8-F1
#
_cell.length_a   1.000
_cell.length_b   1.000
_cell.length_c   1.000
_cell.angle_alpha   90.00
_cell.angle_beta   90.00
_cell.angle_gamma   90.00
#
_symmetry.space_group_name_H-M   'P 1'
#
loop_
_entity.id
_entity.type
_entity.pdbx_description
1 polymer ?
#
loop_
_entity_poly.entity_id
_entity_poly.type
_entity_poly.pdbx_seq_one_letter_code
_entity_poly.pdbx_strand_id
1 'polypeptide(L)' 'VGITMANLSILKTEKAKAIRFSTLDAICSVLKCQPGDILEYTPDEEIKAQDSKSN' A
#
# COMPACT_ATOMS: atom_id res chain seq x y z
N VAL A 1 -16.48 -8.31 -2.38
CA VAL A 1 -15.38 -7.33 -2.30
C VAL A 1 -15.02 -6.90 -3.71
N GLY A 2 -15.35 -5.68 -4.11
CA GLY A 2 -15.22 -5.18 -5.50
C GLY A 2 -13.82 -4.68 -5.86
N ILE A 3 -12.79 -5.50 -5.66
CA ILE A 3 -11.43 -5.18 -6.11
C ILE A 3 -11.33 -5.64 -7.57
N THR A 4 -11.28 -4.69 -8.49
CA THR A 4 -11.04 -5.00 -9.92
C THR A 4 -9.56 -5.32 -10.14
N MET A 5 -9.24 -6.01 -11.24
CA MET A 5 -7.85 -6.27 -11.65
C MET A 5 -7.04 -4.96 -11.80
N ALA A 6 -7.69 -3.87 -12.20
CA ALA A 6 -7.07 -2.56 -12.29
C ALA A 6 -6.62 -2.03 -10.92
N ASN A 7 -7.46 -2.15 -9.88
CA ASN A 7 -7.10 -1.75 -8.51
C ASN A 7 -5.92 -2.58 -7.97
N LEU A 8 -5.90 -3.88 -8.27
CA LEU A 8 -4.84 -4.77 -7.83
C LEU A 8 -3.49 -4.47 -8.51
N SER A 9 -3.51 -4.13 -9.80
CA SER A 9 -2.29 -3.78 -10.54
C SER A 9 -1.62 -2.50 -10.01
N ILE A 10 -2.40 -1.51 -9.55
CA ILE A 10 -1.86 -0.27 -8.97
C ILE A 10 -1.22 -0.53 -7.60
N LEU A 11 -1.82 -1.39 -6.78
CA LEU A 11 -1.23 -1.82 -5.51
C LEU A 11 0.08 -2.59 -5.74
N LYS A 12 0.13 -3.49 -6.72
CA LYS A 12 1.33 -4.28 -7.06
C LYS A 12 2.49 -3.41 -7.56
N THR A 13 2.21 -2.29 -8.22
CA THR A 13 3.25 -1.43 -8.81
C THR A 13 3.76 -0.36 -7.84
N GLU A 14 3.37 -0.43 -6.56
CA GLU A 14 3.76 0.53 -5.50
C GLU A 14 3.37 2.00 -5.81
N LYS A 15 2.54 2.21 -6.84
CA LYS A 15 2.09 3.54 -7.30
C LYS A 15 0.74 3.94 -6.69
N ALA A 16 0.23 3.17 -5.74
CA ALA A 16 -1.03 3.45 -5.09
C ALA A 16 -0.92 4.69 -4.20
N LYS A 17 -1.66 5.74 -4.53
CA LYS A 17 -1.69 6.98 -3.74
C LYS A 17 -2.65 6.93 -2.55
N ALA A 18 -3.65 6.06 -2.61
CA ALA A 18 -4.67 5.90 -1.59
C ALA A 18 -5.27 4.49 -1.65
N ILE A 19 -5.76 4.02 -0.51
CA ILE A 19 -6.52 2.77 -0.38
C ILE A 19 -7.81 3.03 0.41
N ARG A 20 -8.91 2.40 0.00
CA ARG A 20 -10.16 2.43 0.79
C ARG A 20 -10.03 1.47 1.97
N PHE A 21 -10.56 1.83 3.13
CA PHE A 21 -10.56 0.94 4.30
C PHE A 21 -11.19 -0.44 4.03
N SER A 22 -12.26 -0.51 3.24
CA SER A 22 -12.86 -1.80 2.83
C SER A 22 -11.91 -2.70 2.04
N THR A 23 -10.99 -2.11 1.28
CA THR A 23 -9.97 -2.84 0.52
C THR A 23 -8.85 -3.30 1.47
N LEU A 24 -8.41 -2.43 2.37
CA LEU A 24 -7.42 -2.78 3.39
C LEU A 24 -7.93 -3.91 4.30
N ASP A 25 -9.18 -3.83 4.75
CA ASP A 25 -9.87 -4.87 5.53
C ASP A 25 -9.89 -6.22 4.81
N ALA A 26 -10.24 -6.23 3.52
CA ALA A 26 -10.22 -7.46 2.72
C ALA A 26 -8.80 -8.05 2.59
N ILE A 27 -7.77 -7.21 2.45
CA ILE A 27 -6.37 -7.65 2.44
C ILE A 27 -6.00 -8.26 3.79
N CYS A 28 -6.29 -7.57 4.90
CA CYS A 28 -6.04 -8.05 6.25
C CYS A 28 -6.74 -9.40 6.52
N SER A 29 -7.99 -9.56 6.08
CA SER A 29 -8.74 -10.81 6.22
C SER A 29 -8.10 -11.98 5.47
N VAL A 30 -7.57 -11.74 4.27
CA VAL A 30 -6.92 -12.79 3.45
C VAL A 30 -5.54 -13.14 4.01
N LEU A 31 -4.76 -12.12 4.39
CA LEU A 31 -3.40 -12.29 4.89
C LEU A 31 -3.35 -12.65 6.39
N LYS A 32 -4.49 -12.60 7.08
CA LYS A 32 -4.62 -12.81 8.53
C LYS A 32 -3.69 -11.91 9.34
N CYS A 33 -3.61 -10.64 8.95
CA CYS A 33 -2.79 -9.61 9.60
C CYS A 33 -3.64 -8.45 10.12
N GLN A 34 -3.02 -7.55 10.87
CA GLN A 34 -3.59 -6.28 11.30
C GLN A 34 -3.23 -5.15 10.34
N PRO A 35 -4.00 -4.04 10.30
CA PRO A 35 -3.65 -2.87 9.50
C PRO A 35 -2.26 -2.30 9.82
N GLY A 36 -1.82 -2.37 11.08
CA GLY A 36 -0.50 -1.93 11.51
C GLY A 36 0.66 -2.77 10.95
N ASP A 37 0.39 -3.97 10.44
CA ASP A 37 1.40 -4.80 9.79
C ASP A 37 1.65 -4.38 8.32
N ILE A 38 0.78 -3.52 7.76
CA ILE A 38 0.83 -3.05 6.37
C ILE A 38 1.14 -1.56 6.29
N LEU A 39 0.62 -0.77 7.23
CA LEU A 39 0.74 0.68 7.22
C LEU A 39 1.92 1.14 8.06
N GLU A 40 2.84 1.84 7.43
CA GLU A 40 3.93 2.56 8.08
C GLU A 40 3.82 4.05 7.74
N TYR A 41 4.03 4.92 8.72
CA TYR A 41 4.17 6.35 8.48
C TYR A 41 5.64 6.66 8.18
N THR A 42 5.90 7.14 6.97
CA THR A 42 7.23 7.62 6.57
C THR A 42 7.16 9.14 6.38
N PRO A 43 7.96 9.93 7.13
CA PRO A 43 8.08 11.37 6.93
C PRO A 43 8.52 11.73 5.50
N ASP A 44 8.04 12.84 4.96
CA ASP A 44 8.39 13.31 3.60
C ASP A 44 9.90 13.52 3.38
N GLU A 45 10.64 13.80 4.45
CA GLU A 45 12.10 13.95 4.42
C GLU A 45 12.81 12.61 4.14
N GLU A 46 12.23 11.49 4.57
CA GLU A 46 12.77 10.14 4.38
C GLU A 46 12.45 9.59 2.98
N ILE A 47 11.28 9.94 2.41
CA ILE A 47 10.89 9.53 1.05
C ILE A 47 11.90 10.03 0.01
N LYS A 48 12.35 11.29 0.13
CA LYS A 48 13.33 11.91 -0.79
C LYS A 48 14.71 11.25 -0.74
N ALA A 49 15.08 10.68 0.40
CA ALA A 49 16.36 10.02 0.59
C ALA A 49 16.43 8.65 -0.10
N GLN A 50 15.28 8.01 -0.38
CA GLN A 50 15.20 6.67 -0.97
C GLN A 50 15.19 6.71 -2.50
N ASP A 51 14.54 7.71 -3.11
CA ASP A 51 14.56 7.94 -4.57
C ASP A 51 15.97 8.24 -5.11
N SER A 52 16.88 8.71 -4.25
CA SER A 52 18.26 9.05 -4.59
C SER A 52 19.23 7.86 -4.62
N LYS A 53 18.78 6.65 -4.20
CA LYS A 53 19.59 5.41 -4.21
C LYS A 53 19.26 4.46 -5.38
N SER A 54 18.35 4.87 -6.27
CA SER A 54 17.99 4.14 -7.48
C SER A 54 18.59 4.82 -8.72
N ASN A 55 19.93 4.91 -8.79
CA ASN A 55 20.66 5.13 -10.05
C ASN A 55 22.02 4.45 -9.99
#